data_AF-A0A379UR85-F1
#
_entry.id   AF-A0A379UR85-F1
#
_cell.length_a   1.000
_cell.length_b   1.000
_cell.length_c   1.000
_cell.angle_alpha   90.00
_cell.angle_beta   90.00
_cell.angle_gamma   90.00
#
_symmetry.space_group_name_H-M   'P 1'
#
loop_
_entity.id
_entity.type
_entity.pdbx_description
1 polymer ?
#
loop_
_entity_poly.entity_id
_entity_poly.type
_entity_poly.pdbx_seq_one_letter_code
_entity_poly.pdbx_strand_id
1 'polypeptide(L)'
;MLNPSIPLVATRHGKIVGVVQEEIHIWRGIPYAAPPTGELRWRAPQPVTPWQDVRQADCFSCASWQDITWCRELGGGDPGNFSEDCLYLNVWAPAVRHEPLPVMVWLHGGGYTIGAEVCRPMTVKRWRSAARSW
;
A
#
# COMPACT_ATOMS: atom_id res chain seq x y z
N MET A 1 1.51 -5.34 26.17
CA MET A 1 2.43 -4.19 25.99
C MET A 1 2.96 -4.24 24.57
N LEU A 2 2.35 -3.51 23.63
CA LEU A 2 2.89 -3.36 22.29
C LEU A 2 3.67 -2.05 22.27
N ASN A 3 4.95 -2.14 21.93
CA ASN A 3 5.88 -1.03 21.98
C ASN A 3 5.42 0.08 21.01
N PRO A 4 5.01 1.27 21.51
CA PRO A 4 4.39 2.33 20.69
C PRO A 4 5.36 3.02 19.72
N SER A 5 6.65 2.69 19.75
CA SER A 5 7.70 3.44 19.06
C SER A 5 8.16 2.82 17.74
N ILE A 6 7.98 1.51 17.50
CA ILE A 6 8.46 0.87 16.26
C ILE A 6 7.39 -0.09 15.71
N PRO A 7 6.78 0.21 14.54
CA PRO A 7 5.76 -0.63 13.91
C PRO A 7 6.40 -1.82 13.17
N LEU A 8 7.04 -2.71 13.92
CA LEU A 8 7.62 -3.96 13.44
C LEU A 8 6.57 -5.09 13.48
N VAL A 9 6.31 -5.73 12.35
CA VAL A 9 5.29 -6.79 12.22
C VAL A 9 5.85 -7.98 11.45
N ALA A 10 5.51 -9.19 11.92
CA ALA A 10 5.78 -10.43 11.19
C ALA A 10 4.60 -10.76 10.26
N THR A 11 4.88 -11.02 9.00
CA THR A 11 3.92 -11.53 8.01
C THR A 11 4.26 -12.98 7.66
N ARG A 12 3.40 -13.65 6.88
CA ARG A 12 3.69 -15.00 6.36
C ARG A 12 4.90 -15.06 5.41
N HIS A 13 5.31 -13.93 4.83
CA HIS A 13 6.41 -13.86 3.86
C HIS A 13 7.70 -13.29 4.47
N GLY A 14 7.66 -12.67 5.65
CA GLY A 14 8.81 -12.03 6.27
C GLY A 14 8.43 -10.89 7.20
N LYS A 15 9.43 -10.29 7.85
CA LYS A 15 9.23 -9.16 8.77
C LYS A 15 9.23 -7.84 8.00
N ILE A 16 8.36 -6.92 8.40
CA ILE A 16 8.30 -5.55 7.87
C ILE A 16 8.37 -4.54 9.01
N VAL A 17 9.01 -3.41 8.77
CA VAL A 17 8.98 -2.26 9.68
C VAL A 17 8.44 -1.05 8.94
N GLY A 18 7.44 -0.40 9.53
CA GLY A 18 6.82 0.81 8.99
C GLY A 18 7.34 2.08 9.66
N VAL A 19 6.54 3.14 9.56
CA VAL A 19 6.78 4.42 10.25
C VAL A 19 5.61 4.78 11.16
N VAL A 20 5.89 5.56 12.19
CA VAL A 20 4.84 6.20 13.01
C VAL A 20 4.67 7.63 12.53
N GLN A 21 3.44 8.03 12.22
CA GLN A 21 3.07 9.41 11.97
C GLN A 21 1.88 9.75 12.86
N GLU A 22 2.07 10.73 13.75
CA GLU A 22 1.11 11.05 14.81
C GLU A 22 0.77 9.79 15.64
N GLU A 23 -0.49 9.35 15.64
CA GLU A 23 -0.98 8.19 16.38
C GLU A 23 -1.26 6.99 15.45
N ILE A 24 -0.65 6.96 14.26
CA ILE A 24 -0.91 5.93 13.25
C ILE A 24 0.40 5.24 12.86
N HIS A 25 0.36 3.92 12.88
CA HIS A 25 1.36 3.07 12.26
C HIS A 25 1.05 2.93 10.77
N ILE A 26 2.06 3.16 9.95
CA ILE A 26 1.97 3.18 8.50
C ILE A 26 3.00 2.21 7.92
N TRP A 27 2.54 1.29 7.08
CA TRP A 27 3.39 0.43 6.28
C TRP A 27 3.08 0.67 4.80
N ARG A 28 4.09 0.98 4.00
CA ARG A 28 3.96 1.27 2.57
C ARG A 28 4.86 0.37 1.74
N GLY A 29 4.44 0.07 0.51
CA GLY A 29 5.23 -0.73 -0.42
C GLY A 29 5.40 -2.19 0.05
N ILE A 30 4.37 -2.80 0.63
CA ILE A 30 4.41 -4.21 1.02
C ILE A 30 4.08 -5.07 -0.20
N PRO A 31 4.98 -5.95 -0.69
CA PRO A 31 4.68 -6.82 -1.82
C PRO A 31 3.61 -7.84 -1.44
N TYR A 32 2.59 -8.00 -2.28
CA TYR A 32 1.57 -9.03 -2.11
C TYR A 32 1.62 -10.12 -3.19
N ALA A 33 2.32 -9.89 -4.29
CA ALA A 33 2.61 -10.86 -5.34
C ALA A 33 4.02 -10.65 -5.92
N ALA A 34 4.54 -11.66 -6.62
CA ALA A 34 5.77 -11.53 -7.38
C ALA A 34 5.61 -10.52 -8.54
N PRO A 35 6.69 -9.81 -8.94
CA PRO A 35 6.63 -8.86 -10.04
C PRO A 35 6.12 -9.53 -11.33
N PRO A 36 5.09 -8.99 -12.01
CA PRO A 36 4.50 -9.56 -13.22
C PRO A 36 5.33 -9.20 -14.48
N THR A 37 6.65 -9.39 -14.42
CA THR A 37 7.60 -9.07 -15.49
C THR A 37 8.06 -10.33 -16.24
N GLY A 38 8.61 -10.14 -17.45
CA GLY A 38 9.16 -11.24 -18.25
C GLY A 38 8.13 -12.35 -18.50
N GLU A 39 8.47 -13.59 -18.17
CA GLU A 39 7.61 -14.77 -18.32
C GLU A 39 6.32 -14.73 -17.48
N LEU A 40 6.28 -13.89 -16.44
CA LEU A 40 5.10 -13.70 -15.59
C LEU A 40 4.14 -12.65 -16.15
N ARG A 41 4.55 -11.90 -17.19
CA ARG A 41 3.67 -10.92 -17.84
C ARG A 41 2.47 -11.62 -18.45
N TRP A 42 1.28 -11.05 -18.24
CA TRP A 42 0.00 -11.61 -18.72
C TRP A 42 -0.34 -13.00 -18.15
N ARG A 43 0.23 -13.35 -16.99
CA ARG A 43 -0.14 -14.53 -16.20
C ARG A 43 -0.87 -14.12 -14.93
N ALA A 44 -1.50 -15.10 -14.29
CA ALA A 44 -2.05 -14.90 -12.95
C ALA A 44 -0.92 -14.49 -11.96
N PRO A 45 -1.19 -13.59 -11.00
CA PRO A 45 -0.20 -13.19 -10.00
C PRO A 45 0.37 -14.40 -9.25
N GLN A 46 1.70 -14.46 -9.15
CA GLN A 46 2.39 -15.52 -8.43
C GLN A 46 2.69 -15.10 -6.97
N PRO A 47 2.82 -16.06 -6.03
CA PRO A 47 3.16 -15.75 -4.65
C PRO A 47 4.47 -14.97 -4.50
N VAL A 48 4.56 -14.13 -3.48
CA VAL A 48 5.82 -13.44 -3.13
C VAL A 48 6.84 -14.44 -2.62
N THR A 49 8.08 -14.33 -3.07
CA THR A 49 9.21 -15.06 -2.47
C THR A 49 9.44 -14.54 -1.05
N PRO A 50 9.35 -15.40 -0.02
CA PRO A 50 9.64 -14.98 1.34
C PRO A 50 11.06 -14.44 1.50
N TRP A 51 11.22 -13.46 2.40
CA TRP A 51 12.51 -12.83 2.70
C TRP A 51 12.88 -13.05 4.18
N GLN A 52 14.17 -13.18 4.46
CA GLN A 52 14.64 -13.47 5.83
C GLN A 52 14.79 -12.20 6.69
N ASP A 53 15.29 -11.11 6.10
CA ASP A 53 15.60 -9.88 6.83
C ASP A 53 14.35 -9.01 7.12
N VAL A 54 14.53 -7.91 7.84
CA VAL A 54 13.46 -6.94 8.04
C VAL A 54 13.40 -6.02 6.82
N ARG A 55 12.28 -6.05 6.07
CA ARG A 55 12.02 -5.14 4.95
C ARG A 55 11.51 -3.79 5.47
N GLN A 56 12.09 -2.70 4.98
CA GLN A 56 11.57 -1.35 5.21
C GLN A 56 10.28 -1.15 4.39
N ALA A 57 9.21 -0.76 5.07
CA ALA A 57 7.90 -0.47 4.51
C ALA A 57 7.53 0.99 4.79
N ASP A 58 8.42 1.91 4.45
CA ASP A 58 8.31 3.34 4.74
C ASP A 58 8.05 4.19 3.48
N CYS A 59 8.14 3.61 2.29
CA CYS A 59 7.99 4.29 1.01
C CYS A 59 6.91 3.63 0.15
N PHE A 60 6.19 4.43 -0.66
CA PHE A 60 5.30 3.89 -1.68
C PHE A 60 6.12 3.20 -2.79
N SER A 61 5.57 2.14 -3.37
CA SER A 61 6.12 1.52 -4.57
C SER A 61 5.73 2.30 -5.83
N CYS A 62 6.25 1.87 -6.97
CA CYS A 62 5.81 2.36 -8.27
C CYS A 62 4.36 1.96 -8.55
N ALA A 63 3.64 2.81 -9.28
CA ALA A 63 2.35 2.48 -9.87
C ALA A 63 2.53 1.62 -11.13
N SER A 64 1.47 0.92 -11.52
CA SER A 64 1.42 0.21 -12.80
C SER A 64 1.50 1.19 -13.97
N TRP A 65 2.07 0.72 -15.09
CA TRP A 65 2.10 1.48 -16.34
C TRP A 65 0.70 1.93 -16.76
N GLN A 66 0.57 3.23 -16.99
CA GLN A 66 -0.66 3.90 -17.41
C GLN A 66 -0.31 5.25 -18.08
N ASP A 67 -1.28 5.87 -18.74
CA ASP A 67 -1.12 7.22 -19.28
C ASP A 67 -1.21 8.27 -18.16
N ILE A 68 -0.10 8.93 -17.85
CA ILE A 68 -0.02 9.95 -16.80
C ILE A 68 -0.83 11.22 -17.13
N THR A 69 -0.89 11.60 -18.40
CA THR A 69 -1.63 12.77 -18.86
C THR A 69 -3.11 12.51 -18.66
N TRP A 70 -3.60 11.36 -19.11
CA TRP A 70 -4.98 10.93 -18.95
C TRP A 70 -5.38 10.78 -17.48
N CYS A 71 -4.49 10.21 -16.66
CA CYS A 71 -4.72 10.06 -15.21
C CYS A 71 -4.92 11.42 -14.52
N ARG A 72 -4.13 12.43 -14.91
CA ARG A 72 -4.23 13.79 -14.35
C ARG A 72 -5.47 14.53 -14.85
N GLU A 73 -5.77 14.47 -16.15
CA GLU A 73 -6.91 15.15 -16.78
C GLU A 73 -8.26 14.68 -16.23
N LEU A 74 -8.41 13.38 -15.95
CA LEU A 74 -9.63 12.81 -15.37
C LEU A 74 -9.72 12.96 -13.84
N GLY A 75 -8.82 13.72 -13.22
CA GLY A 75 -8.81 13.94 -11.77
C GLY A 75 -8.35 12.71 -10.96
N GLY A 76 -7.68 11.75 -11.60
CA GLY A 76 -7.08 10.58 -10.97
C GLY A 76 -5.93 10.92 -10.03
N GLY A 77 -5.26 12.06 -10.22
CA GLY A 77 -4.14 12.53 -9.39
C GLY A 77 -2.77 12.28 -10.04
N ASP A 78 -1.71 12.33 -9.24
CA ASP A 78 -0.36 12.01 -9.70
C ASP A 78 0.00 10.57 -9.29
N PRO A 79 0.12 9.62 -10.24
CA PRO A 79 0.41 8.23 -9.94
C PRO A 79 1.90 7.99 -9.64
N GLY A 80 2.76 9.02 -9.67
CA GLY A 80 4.18 8.90 -9.35
C GLY A 80 4.97 8.13 -10.40
N ASN A 81 5.95 7.34 -9.95
CA ASN A 81 6.82 6.56 -10.83
C ASN A 81 6.13 5.27 -11.31
N PHE A 82 6.48 4.83 -12.52
CA PHE A 82 5.94 3.61 -13.12
C PHE A 82 6.94 2.47 -13.14
N SER A 83 6.42 1.26 -12.93
CA SER A 83 7.14 0.00 -13.10
C SER A 83 6.14 -1.12 -13.38
N GLU A 84 6.59 -2.19 -14.03
CA GLU A 84 5.82 -3.45 -14.06
C GLU A 84 5.88 -4.16 -12.70
N ASP A 85 6.95 -3.95 -11.93
CA ASP A 85 7.01 -4.32 -10.51
C ASP A 85 6.19 -3.33 -9.66
N CYS A 86 4.88 -3.56 -9.61
CA CYS A 86 3.89 -2.65 -9.04
C CYS A 86 2.83 -3.34 -8.14
N LEU A 87 2.98 -4.64 -7.84
CA LEU A 87 2.02 -5.41 -7.04
C LEU A 87 2.28 -5.28 -5.54
N TYR A 88 2.02 -4.07 -5.03
CA TYR A 88 2.21 -3.69 -3.63
C TYR A 88 0.93 -3.15 -3.01
N LEU A 89 0.87 -3.20 -1.68
CA LEU A 89 -0.19 -2.60 -0.89
C LEU A 89 0.39 -1.75 0.23
N ASN A 90 -0.47 -0.91 0.81
CA ASN A 90 -0.15 -0.06 1.94
C ASN A 90 -1.19 -0.26 3.05
N VAL A 91 -0.77 -0.11 4.30
CA VAL A 91 -1.58 -0.33 5.50
C VAL A 91 -1.42 0.84 6.46
N TRP A 92 -2.55 1.32 6.98
CA TRP A 92 -2.63 2.29 8.06
C TRP A 92 -3.41 1.68 9.21
N ALA A 93 -2.88 1.78 10.42
CA ALA A 93 -3.57 1.33 11.63
C ALA A 93 -3.30 2.29 12.81
N PRO A 94 -4.26 2.50 13.72
CA PRO A 94 -3.99 3.19 14.98
C PRO A 94 -2.81 2.54 15.72
N ALA A 95 -1.90 3.37 16.23
CA ALA A 95 -0.74 2.93 17.00
C ALA A 95 -1.14 2.21 18.29
N VAL A 96 -2.27 2.64 18.88
CA VAL A 96 -2.88 2.04 20.06
C VAL A 96 -4.20 1.40 19.68
N ARG A 97 -4.37 0.12 20.05
CA ARG A 97 -5.63 -0.63 19.93
C ARG A 97 -5.77 -1.58 21.10
N HIS A 98 -7.00 -1.75 21.60
CA HIS A 98 -7.30 -2.63 22.72
C HIS A 98 -7.96 -3.95 22.30
N GLU A 99 -8.44 -4.00 21.05
CA GLU A 99 -9.16 -5.12 20.47
C GLU A 99 -8.86 -5.22 18.95
N PRO A 100 -9.20 -6.34 18.29
CA PRO A 100 -9.13 -6.45 16.84
C PRO A 100 -9.99 -5.36 16.17
N LEU A 101 -9.43 -4.71 15.15
CA LEU A 101 -10.12 -3.65 14.41
C LEU A 101 -10.74 -4.19 13.12
N PRO A 102 -11.88 -3.62 12.66
CA PRO A 102 -12.38 -3.89 11.31
C PRO A 102 -11.36 -3.45 10.26
N VAL A 103 -11.34 -4.16 9.12
CA VAL A 103 -10.41 -3.89 8.02
C VAL A 103 -11.20 -3.37 6.82
N MET A 104 -10.82 -2.19 6.33
CA MET A 104 -11.31 -1.64 5.07
C MET A 104 -10.22 -1.77 4.01
N VAL A 105 -10.57 -2.39 2.88
CA VAL A 105 -9.68 -2.54 1.72
C VAL A 105 -10.16 -1.58 0.63
N TRP A 106 -9.30 -0.62 0.27
CA TRP A 106 -9.60 0.34 -0.79
C TRP A 106 -9.12 -0.20 -2.14
N LEU A 107 -10.00 -0.23 -3.13
CA LEU A 107 -9.69 -0.52 -4.53
C LEU A 107 -9.87 0.77 -5.32
N HIS A 108 -8.81 1.27 -5.95
CA HIS A 108 -8.89 2.53 -6.68
C HIS A 108 -9.77 2.40 -7.93
N GLY A 109 -10.44 3.50 -8.30
CA GLY A 109 -11.12 3.61 -9.58
C GLY A 109 -10.16 3.89 -10.74
N GLY A 110 -10.71 4.30 -11.89
CA GLY A 110 -9.94 4.67 -13.07
C GLY A 110 -10.18 3.81 -14.31
N GLY A 111 -11.36 3.17 -14.40
CA GLY A 111 -11.83 2.52 -15.62
C GLY A 111 -10.95 1.38 -16.13
N TYR A 112 -10.14 0.77 -15.25
CA TYR A 112 -9.17 -0.28 -15.57
C TYR A 112 -7.99 0.16 -16.46
N THR A 113 -7.83 1.45 -16.72
CA THR A 113 -6.76 2.00 -17.58
C THR A 113 -5.84 2.97 -16.85
N ILE A 114 -6.32 3.57 -15.76
CA ILE A 114 -5.58 4.49 -14.91
C ILE A 114 -5.91 4.23 -13.43
N GLY A 115 -5.18 4.91 -12.56
CA GLY A 115 -5.34 4.87 -11.11
C GLY A 115 -4.15 4.23 -10.42
N ALA A 116 -3.95 4.66 -9.17
CA ALA A 116 -2.92 4.12 -8.29
C ALA A 116 -3.34 4.36 -6.84
N GLU A 117 -2.83 3.56 -5.93
CA GLU A 117 -2.97 3.80 -4.50
C GLU A 117 -2.24 5.07 -4.02
N VAL A 118 -1.18 5.48 -4.72
CA VAL A 118 -0.43 6.72 -4.43
C VAL A 118 -1.16 7.98 -4.89
N CYS A 119 -2.09 7.86 -5.85
CA CYS A 119 -2.69 8.97 -6.59
C CYS A 119 -3.48 9.97 -5.72
N ARG A 120 -3.85 9.59 -4.49
CA ARG A 120 -4.24 10.49 -3.41
C ARG A 120 -3.91 9.78 -2.11
N PRO A 121 -2.76 10.05 -1.46
CA PRO A 121 -2.39 9.32 -0.25
C PRO A 121 -3.54 9.44 0.75
N MET A 122 -3.98 8.31 1.29
CA MET A 122 -4.98 8.28 2.35
C MET A 122 -4.34 8.94 3.58
N THR A 123 -4.53 10.24 3.73
CA THR A 123 -3.99 10.99 4.86
C THR A 123 -4.77 10.65 6.13
N VAL A 124 -4.14 10.85 7.29
CA VAL A 124 -4.78 10.69 8.61
C VAL A 124 -6.12 11.42 8.70
N LYS A 125 -6.18 12.65 8.19
CA LYS A 125 -7.43 13.43 8.12
C LYS A 125 -8.51 12.75 7.28
N ARG A 126 -8.14 12.16 6.15
CA ARG A 126 -9.08 11.43 5.28
C ARG A 126 -9.52 10.11 5.88
N TRP A 127 -8.63 9.38 6.55
CA TRP A 127 -8.99 8.15 7.25
C TRP A 127 -9.98 8.42 8.39
N ARG A 128 -9.70 9.43 9.24
CA ARG A 128 -10.62 9.85 10.30
C ARG A 128 -11.95 10.38 9.75
N SER A 129 -11.96 11.00 8.58
CA SER A 129 -13.18 11.44 7.92
C SER A 129 -13.99 10.26 7.38
N ALA A 130 -13.32 9.33 6.69
CA ALA A 130 -13.94 8.13 6.11
C ALA A 130 -14.49 7.20 7.21
N ALA A 131 -13.75 6.97 8.30
CA ALA A 131 -14.18 6.14 9.41
C ALA A 131 -15.35 6.72 10.22
N ARG A 132 -15.63 8.03 10.12
CA ARG A 132 -16.77 8.70 10.78
C ARG A 132 -18.02 8.78 9.90
N SER A 133 -17.92 8.42 8.62
CA SER A 133 -19.04 8.47 7.67
C SER A 133 -19.79 7.14 7.55
N TRP A 134 -19.50 6.18 8.44
CA TRP A 134 -20.17 4.89 8.58
C TRP A 134 -20.67 4.72 10.01
#